data_AF-A0A4U1BWJ7-F1
#
_entry.id   AF-A0A4U1BWJ7-F1
#
_cell.length_a   1.000
_cell.length_b   1.000
_cell.length_c   1.000
_cell.angle_alpha   90.00
_cell.angle_beta   90.00
_cell.angle_gamma   90.00
#
_symmetry.space_group_name_H-M   'P 1'
#
loop_
_entity.id
_entity.type
_entity.pdbx_description
1 polymer ?
#
loop_
_entity_poly.entity_id
_entity_poly.type
_entity_poly.pdbx_seq_one_letter_code
_entity_poly.pdbx_strand_id
1 'polypeptide(L)'
;MTEKKKEQLLELAWRTAYDSATYDVKGDGTETDGFLDEAKEHIRNIDKDEWYPEARKILQVRGNIDDHKLAEEASTIFINKKMGSKNLKVTLGGDW
;
A
#
# COMPACT_ATOMS: atom_id res chain seq x y z
N MET A 1 -16.11 7.83 -13.23
CA MET A 1 -15.60 8.72 -12.16
C MET A 1 -14.95 9.94 -12.80
N THR A 2 -15.15 11.15 -12.28
CA THR A 2 -14.48 12.37 -12.79
C THR A 2 -13.04 12.45 -12.28
N GLU A 3 -12.16 13.18 -12.97
CA GLU A 3 -10.76 13.37 -12.54
C GLU A 3 -10.66 13.95 -11.12
N LYS A 4 -11.52 14.91 -10.77
CA LYS A 4 -11.60 15.47 -9.41
C LYS A 4 -11.88 14.38 -8.35
N LYS A 5 -12.78 13.43 -8.66
CA LYS A 5 -13.11 12.33 -7.74
C LYS A 5 -11.96 11.33 -7.62
N LYS A 6 -11.21 11.09 -8.70
CA LYS A 6 -10.02 10.22 -8.68
C LYS A 6 -8.92 10.79 -7.80
N GLU A 7 -8.61 12.09 -7.93
CA GLU A 7 -7.58 12.73 -7.11
C GLU A 7 -7.99 12.79 -5.63
N GLN A 8 -9.28 12.99 -5.33
CA GLN A 8 -9.79 12.89 -3.96
C GLN A 8 -9.62 11.47 -3.39
N LEU A 9 -9.94 10.44 -4.18
CA LEU A 9 -9.78 9.05 -3.76
C LEU A 9 -8.31 8.68 -3.54
N LEU A 10 -7.40 9.17 -4.39
CA LEU A 10 -5.95 8.97 -4.24
C LEU A 10 -5.43 9.58 -2.95
N GLU A 11 -5.84 10.81 -2.63
CA GLU A 11 -5.42 11.47 -1.39
C GLU A 11 -6.01 10.80 -0.16
N LEU A 12 -7.25 10.31 -0.21
CA LEU A 12 -7.84 9.52 0.88
C LEU A 12 -7.09 8.21 1.09
N ALA A 13 -6.83 7.45 0.02
CA ALA A 13 -6.10 6.20 0.08
C ALA A 13 -4.67 6.39 0.61
N TRP A 14 -3.99 7.46 0.21
CA TRP A 14 -2.69 7.81 0.75
C TRP A 14 -2.73 8.04 2.25
N ARG A 15 -3.67 8.84 2.73
CA ARG A 15 -3.84 9.09 4.16
C ARG A 15 -4.17 7.81 4.91
N THR A 16 -4.99 6.92 4.33
CA THR A 16 -5.27 5.60 4.91
C THR A 16 -4.01 4.75 5.06
N ALA A 17 -3.08 4.81 4.09
CA ALA A 17 -1.78 4.12 4.20
C ALA A 17 -0.84 4.78 5.21
N TYR A 18 -0.69 6.11 5.12
CA TYR A 18 0.27 6.88 5.91
C TYR A 18 -0.13 7.04 7.38
N ASP A 19 -1.40 7.35 7.65
CA ASP A 19 -1.95 7.53 9.00
C ASP A 19 -2.32 6.19 9.66
N SER A 20 -2.05 5.05 9.02
CA SER A 20 -2.45 3.74 9.53
C SER A 20 -1.70 3.41 10.82
N ALA A 21 -2.43 3.45 11.94
CA ALA A 21 -1.88 3.09 13.25
C ALA A 21 -1.58 1.58 13.37
N THR A 22 -2.27 0.76 12.58
CA THR A 22 -2.08 -0.69 12.53
C THR A 22 -1.84 -1.11 11.09
N TYR A 23 -0.68 -1.71 10.85
CA TYR A 23 -0.33 -2.31 9.56
C TYR A 23 0.37 -3.64 9.81
N ASP A 24 0.19 -4.57 8.89
CA ASP A 24 0.91 -5.84 8.87
C ASP A 24 1.48 -6.11 7.49
N VAL A 25 2.63 -6.77 7.46
CA VAL A 25 3.31 -7.20 6.24
C VAL A 25 3.53 -8.70 6.35
N LYS A 26 2.88 -9.46 5.47
CA LYS A 26 2.98 -10.92 5.41
C LYS A 26 3.70 -11.34 4.14
N GLY A 27 4.62 -12.30 4.27
CA GLY A 27 5.24 -12.98 3.14
C GLY A 27 4.53 -14.30 2.80
N ASP A 28 5.18 -15.14 1.99
CA ASP A 28 4.70 -16.49 1.64
C ASP A 28 5.22 -17.58 2.60
N GLY A 29 6.03 -17.18 3.59
CA GLY A 29 6.59 -18.05 4.61
C GLY A 29 8.04 -18.47 4.33
N THR A 30 8.65 -17.96 3.25
CA THR A 30 10.08 -18.15 2.95
C THR A 30 10.97 -17.02 3.48
N GLU A 31 10.36 -15.88 3.83
CA GLU A 31 11.05 -14.70 4.34
C GLU A 31 11.44 -14.85 5.81
N THR A 32 12.64 -14.38 6.16
CA THR A 32 13.07 -14.30 7.56
C THR A 32 12.36 -13.19 8.31
N ASP A 33 12.21 -13.31 9.64
CA ASP A 33 11.63 -12.26 10.48
C ASP A 33 12.28 -10.88 10.26
N GLY A 34 13.61 -10.83 10.16
CA GLY A 34 14.34 -9.58 9.90
C GLY A 34 14.00 -8.92 8.55
N PHE A 35 13.65 -9.73 7.53
CA PHE A 35 13.21 -9.22 6.23
C PHE A 35 11.80 -8.61 6.33
N LEU A 36 10.91 -9.25 7.09
CA LEU A 36 9.56 -8.74 7.34
C LEU A 36 9.59 -7.47 8.20
N ASP A 37 10.51 -7.38 9.17
CA ASP A 37 10.69 -6.19 9.99
C ASP A 37 11.23 -5.00 9.18
N GLU A 38 12.21 -5.23 8.30
CA GLU A 38 12.68 -4.20 7.34
C GLU A 38 11.54 -3.73 6.43
N ALA A 39 10.73 -4.67 5.94
CA ALA A 39 9.58 -4.33 5.11
C ALA A 39 8.53 -3.49 5.87
N LYS A 40 8.30 -3.79 7.14
CA LYS A 40 7.42 -3.00 8.03
C LYS A 40 7.95 -1.59 8.25
N GLU A 41 9.25 -1.40 8.41
CA GLU A 41 9.85 -0.07 8.57
C GLU A 41 9.72 0.80 7.30
N HIS A 42 9.75 0.19 6.11
CA HIS A 42 9.44 0.90 4.87
C HIS A 42 7.96 1.32 4.75
N ILE A 43 7.02 0.49 5.22
CA ILE A 43 5.60 0.88 5.28
C ILE A 43 5.38 2.00 6.30
N ARG A 44 6.07 1.96 7.44
CA ARG A 44 6.03 3.02 8.44
C ARG A 44 6.47 4.37 7.90
N ASN A 45 7.46 4.36 7.01
CA ASN A 45 8.04 5.54 6.36
C ASN A 45 7.70 5.56 4.87
N ILE A 46 6.44 5.27 4.55
CA ILE A 46 5.99 5.16 3.18
C ILE A 46 6.23 6.48 2.43
N ASP A 47 6.82 6.38 1.23
CA ASP A 47 7.18 7.54 0.43
C ASP A 47 6.05 7.86 -0.56
N LYS A 48 5.50 9.08 -0.45
CA LYS A 48 4.40 9.57 -1.29
C LYS A 48 4.77 9.54 -2.76
N ASP A 49 6.00 9.92 -3.11
CA ASP A 49 6.44 10.06 -4.51
C ASP A 49 6.65 8.71 -5.19
N GLU A 50 6.94 7.66 -4.41
CA GLU A 50 7.03 6.29 -4.92
C GLU A 50 5.69 5.57 -4.92
N TRP A 51 4.82 5.88 -3.96
CA TRP A 51 3.54 5.22 -3.79
C TRP A 51 2.44 5.75 -4.73
N TYR A 52 2.35 7.08 -4.91
CA TYR A 52 1.32 7.73 -5.74
C TYR A 52 1.27 7.21 -7.17
N PRO A 53 2.41 7.04 -7.87
CA PRO A 53 2.41 6.50 -9.22
C PRO A 53 1.78 5.11 -9.32
N GLU A 54 1.96 4.25 -8.31
CA GLU A 54 1.40 2.89 -8.32
C GLU A 54 -0.11 2.91 -8.01
N ALA A 55 -0.55 3.71 -7.03
CA ALA A 55 -1.97 3.91 -6.76
C ALA A 55 -2.72 4.50 -7.99
N ARG A 56 -2.11 5.45 -8.69
CA ARG A 56 -2.68 6.02 -9.93
C ARG A 56 -2.89 4.96 -11.01
N LYS A 57 -1.92 4.06 -11.22
CA LYS A 57 -2.07 2.96 -12.19
C LYS A 57 -3.21 2.03 -11.81
N ILE A 58 -3.31 1.64 -10.53
CA ILE A 58 -4.42 0.79 -10.04
C ILE A 58 -5.76 1.46 -10.34
N LEU A 59 -5.91 2.74 -9.98
CA LEU A 59 -7.16 3.47 -10.18
C LEU A 59 -7.53 3.67 -11.66
N GLN A 60 -6.54 3.81 -12.55
CA GLN A 60 -6.76 3.86 -14.00
C GLN A 60 -7.31 2.54 -14.54
N VAL A 61 -6.79 1.41 -14.04
CA VAL A 61 -7.23 0.06 -14.46
C VAL A 61 -8.55 -0.33 -13.78
N ARG A 62 -8.73 0.05 -12.52
CA ARG A 62 -9.87 -0.29 -11.66
C ARG A 62 -10.62 0.96 -11.24
N GLY A 63 -11.53 1.41 -12.08
CA GLY A 63 -12.32 2.62 -11.84
C GLY A 63 -13.31 2.56 -10.67
N ASN A 64 -13.52 1.40 -10.06
CA ASN A 64 -14.40 1.15 -8.90
C ASN A 64 -13.64 0.41 -7.79
N ILE A 65 -12.66 1.08 -7.19
CA ILE A 65 -11.94 0.61 -5.99
C ILE A 65 -12.22 1.60 -4.85
N ASP A 66 -12.38 1.10 -3.63
CA ASP A 66 -12.48 1.94 -2.43
C ASP A 66 -11.08 2.40 -1.97
N ASP A 67 -11.02 3.45 -1.14
CA ASP A 67 -9.76 4.05 -0.70
C ASP A 67 -8.90 3.07 0.09
N HIS A 68 -9.51 2.20 0.88
CA HIS A 68 -8.80 1.25 1.72
C HIS A 68 -8.13 0.15 0.89
N LYS A 69 -8.85 -0.48 -0.04
CA LYS A 69 -8.26 -1.46 -0.97
C LYS A 69 -7.22 -0.82 -1.87
N LEU A 70 -7.47 0.40 -2.35
CA LEU A 70 -6.46 1.13 -3.11
C LEU A 70 -5.21 1.34 -2.26
N ALA A 71 -5.38 1.64 -0.97
CA ALA A 71 -4.29 1.85 -0.06
C ALA A 71 -3.43 0.59 0.14
N GLU A 72 -4.08 -0.54 0.41
CA GLU A 72 -3.40 -1.84 0.60
C GLU A 72 -2.71 -2.33 -0.67
N GLU A 73 -3.38 -2.27 -1.82
CA GLU A 73 -2.83 -2.73 -3.10
C GLU A 73 -1.62 -1.89 -3.52
N ALA A 74 -1.71 -0.56 -3.41
CA ALA A 74 -0.59 0.32 -3.73
C ALA A 74 0.57 0.12 -2.74
N SER A 75 0.28 -0.05 -1.45
CA SER A 75 1.31 -0.33 -0.43
C SER A 75 1.99 -1.68 -0.66
N THR A 76 1.24 -2.69 -1.12
CA THR A 76 1.75 -4.00 -1.50
C THR A 76 2.69 -3.91 -2.69
N ILE A 77 2.35 -3.14 -3.73
CA ILE A 77 3.24 -2.94 -4.88
C ILE A 77 4.50 -2.17 -4.45
N PHE A 78 4.34 -1.09 -3.68
CA PHE A 78 5.43 -0.30 -3.15
C PHE A 78 6.43 -1.16 -2.38
N ILE A 79 5.97 -1.97 -1.43
CA ILE A 79 6.89 -2.73 -0.58
C ILE A 79 7.61 -3.84 -1.34
N ASN A 80 6.92 -4.52 -2.25
CA ASN A 80 7.53 -5.51 -3.12
C ASN A 80 8.63 -4.88 -4.00
N LYS A 81 8.39 -3.66 -4.51
CA LYS A 81 9.40 -2.91 -5.27
C LYS A 81 10.59 -2.50 -4.40
N LYS A 82 10.36 -1.98 -3.19
CA LYS A 82 11.41 -1.57 -2.24
C LYS A 82 12.29 -2.74 -1.81
N MET A 83 11.66 -3.86 -1.48
CA MET A 83 12.34 -5.06 -0.96
C MET A 83 12.87 -5.97 -2.06
N GLY A 84 12.57 -5.69 -3.35
CA GLY A 84 12.91 -6.60 -4.45
C GLY A 84 12.17 -7.93 -4.42
N SER A 85 10.97 -7.97 -3.84
CA SER A 85 10.12 -9.16 -3.69
C SER A 85 8.87 -9.10 -4.58
N LYS A 86 8.11 -10.20 -4.62
CA LYS A 86 6.76 -10.28 -5.19
C LYS A 86 5.76 -10.98 -4.26
N ASN A 87 6.23 -11.43 -3.10
CA ASN A 87 5.50 -12.33 -2.20
C ASN A 87 4.92 -11.59 -0.99
N LEU A 88 5.28 -10.32 -0.81
CA LEU A 88 4.79 -9.54 0.31
C LEU A 88 3.36 -9.08 0.06
N LYS A 89 2.58 -9.03 1.13
CA LYS A 89 1.23 -8.47 1.16
C LYS A 89 1.11 -7.52 2.35
N VAL A 90 0.57 -6.33 2.10
CA VAL A 90 0.29 -5.34 3.14
C VAL A 90 -1.20 -5.38 3.47
N THR A 91 -1.50 -5.31 4.76
CA THR A 91 -2.86 -5.10 5.28
C THR A 91 -2.85 -3.88 6.19
N LEU A 92 -3.77 -2.96 5.96
CA LEU A 92 -3.89 -1.70 6.70
C LEU A 92 -5.15 -1.78 7.55
N GLY A 93 -5.13 -1.29 8.79
CA GLY A 93 -6.32 -1.40 9.66
C GLY A 93 -6.67 -2.85 9.98
N GLY A 94 -5.90 -3.47 10.87
CA GLY A 94 -6.19 -4.83 11.34
C GLY A 94 -7.61 -4.95 11.91
N ASP A 95 -8.30 -6.05 11.56
CA ASP A 95 -9.47 -6.54 12.29
C ASP A 95 -9.14 -6.59 13.79
N TRP A 96 -10.03 -6.01 14.60
CA TRP A 96 -10.19 -6.32 16.03
C TRP A 96 -10.95 -7.62 16.18
#